data_AF-A0A0X3PZC5-F1
#
_entry.id   AF-A0A0X3PZC5-F1
#
_cell.length_a   1.000
_cell.length_b   1.000
_cell.length_c   1.000
_cell.angle_alpha   90.00
_cell.angle_beta   90.00
_cell.angle_gamma   90.00
#
_symmetry.space_group_name_H-M   'P 1'
#
loop_
_entity.id
_entity.type
_entity.pdbx_description
1 polymer ?
#
loop_
_entity_poly.entity_id
_entity_poly.type
_entity_poly.pdbx_seq_one_letter_code
_entity_poly.pdbx_strand_id
1 'polypeptide(L)'
;MTFTDQTEIFSDILASKRFPSYELFRQALEYFTKISGSKFSKGKTSLHRPGSLNRDILLYRSAEFQCSSKCEACFVIGCKKGHLFVIRYHMVHNHSIDYQVTPSPNPHPVVEIPEVPQADVDLTVQFNAHFPSLKFSSYDDLMEALTSFQKRTGSVYVKKGVHKLPTGHANSDLLVYSTMCFQCIHYGTFASRAITPRNHR
;
A
#
# COMPACT_ATOMS: atom_id res chain seq x y z
N MET A 1 -9.39 21.20 -32.34
CA MET A 1 -9.12 20.05 -31.45
C MET A 1 -9.56 20.46 -30.07
N THR A 2 -10.45 19.69 -29.43
CA THR A 2 -10.89 19.96 -28.06
C THR A 2 -9.90 19.31 -27.11
N PHE A 3 -9.28 20.11 -26.26
CA PHE A 3 -8.41 19.62 -25.20
C PHE A 3 -9.22 19.56 -23.90
N THR A 4 -9.12 18.44 -23.20
CA THR A 4 -9.75 18.26 -21.90
C THR A 4 -8.65 18.04 -20.87
N ASP A 5 -8.46 19.02 -19.99
CA ASP A 5 -7.50 18.94 -18.91
C ASP A 5 -8.19 18.37 -17.66
N GLN A 6 -7.65 17.26 -17.14
CA GLN A 6 -8.13 16.59 -15.93
C GLN A 6 -7.08 16.63 -14.80
N THR A 7 -6.06 17.49 -14.93
CA THR A 7 -4.89 17.53 -14.03
C THR A 7 -5.27 17.76 -12.57
N GLU A 8 -6.15 18.72 -12.30
CA GLU A 8 -6.54 19.07 -10.92
C GLU A 8 -7.27 17.91 -10.23
N ILE A 9 -8.27 17.35 -10.91
CA ILE A 9 -9.08 16.23 -10.41
C ILE A 9 -8.21 14.97 -10.21
N PHE A 10 -7.34 14.68 -11.17
CA PHE A 10 -6.40 13.56 -11.04
C PHE A 10 -5.42 13.78 -9.88
N SER A 11 -4.95 15.01 -9.68
CA SER A 11 -4.04 15.33 -8.58
C SER A 11 -4.68 15.12 -7.23
N ASP A 12 -5.92 15.59 -7.05
CA ASP A 12 -6.65 15.44 -5.80
C ASP A 12 -6.94 13.96 -5.46
N ILE A 13 -7.33 13.14 -6.44
CA ILE A 13 -7.76 11.77 -6.19
C ILE A 13 -6.59 10.78 -6.16
N LEU A 14 -5.59 10.97 -7.03
CA LEU A 14 -4.53 9.99 -7.28
C LEU A 14 -3.13 10.55 -7.00
N ALA A 15 -2.76 11.67 -7.62
CA ALA A 15 -1.34 12.07 -7.64
C ALA A 15 -0.80 12.55 -6.28
N SER A 16 -1.65 13.17 -5.46
CA SER A 16 -1.29 13.64 -4.12
C SER A 16 -1.31 12.53 -3.05
N LYS A 17 -1.80 11.33 -3.38
CA LYS A 17 -2.07 10.27 -2.42
C LYS A 17 -0.98 9.20 -2.36
N ARG A 18 -0.93 8.50 -1.23
CA ARG A 18 -0.12 7.28 -1.03
C ARG A 18 -1.02 6.13 -0.63
N PHE A 19 -1.04 5.10 -1.45
CA PHE A 19 -1.94 3.96 -1.28
C PHE A 19 -1.20 2.80 -0.60
N PRO A 20 -1.65 2.31 0.56
CA PRO A 20 -1.00 1.18 1.24
C PRO A 20 -1.33 -0.18 0.60
N SER A 21 -2.25 -0.23 -0.37
CA SER A 21 -2.59 -1.44 -1.14
C SER A 21 -2.95 -1.10 -2.58
N TYR A 22 -2.81 -2.10 -3.46
CA TYR A 22 -3.27 -2.00 -4.85
C TYR A 22 -4.79 -1.83 -4.93
N GLU A 23 -5.52 -2.45 -4.02
CA GLU A 23 -6.97 -2.40 -3.99
C GLU A 23 -7.49 -0.97 -3.74
N LEU A 24 -6.90 -0.24 -2.79
CA LEU A 24 -7.27 1.17 -2.56
C LEU A 24 -6.90 2.07 -3.75
N PHE A 25 -5.74 1.82 -4.37
CA PHE A 25 -5.38 2.51 -5.61
C PHE A 25 -6.39 2.21 -6.74
N ARG A 26 -6.80 0.96 -6.90
CA ARG A 26 -7.78 0.52 -7.91
C ARG A 26 -9.12 1.24 -7.71
N GLN A 27 -9.61 1.29 -6.47
CA GLN A 27 -10.85 2.01 -6.12
C GLN A 27 -10.76 3.50 -6.42
N ALA A 28 -9.64 4.16 -6.10
CA ALA A 28 -9.43 5.57 -6.44
C ALA A 28 -9.37 5.82 -7.95
N LEU A 29 -8.74 4.92 -8.72
CA LEU A 29 -8.70 5.00 -10.18
C LEU A 29 -10.08 4.79 -10.81
N GLU A 30 -10.89 3.88 -10.26
CA GLU A 30 -12.28 3.67 -10.67
C GLU A 30 -13.16 4.88 -10.37
N TYR A 31 -13.00 5.48 -9.19
CA TYR A 31 -13.68 6.71 -8.84
C TYR A 31 -13.30 7.86 -9.79
N PHE A 32 -12.00 8.06 -10.03
CA PHE A 32 -11.52 9.03 -11.02
C PHE A 32 -12.13 8.79 -12.41
N THR A 33 -12.13 7.54 -12.88
CA THR A 33 -12.73 7.15 -14.17
C THR A 33 -14.22 7.50 -14.23
N LYS A 34 -14.95 7.28 -13.13
CA LYS A 34 -16.39 7.56 -13.05
C LYS A 34 -16.70 9.06 -13.16
N ILE A 35 -15.91 9.91 -12.51
CA ILE A 35 -16.18 11.35 -12.48
C ILE A 35 -15.62 12.10 -13.70
N SER A 36 -14.46 11.69 -14.20
CA SER A 36 -13.78 12.35 -15.32
C SER A 36 -14.21 11.80 -16.66
N GLY A 37 -14.70 10.55 -16.70
CA GLY A 37 -14.89 9.76 -17.91
C GLY A 37 -13.58 9.21 -18.51
N SER A 38 -12.42 9.60 -17.97
CA SER A 38 -11.12 9.19 -18.49
C SER A 38 -10.85 7.71 -18.23
N LYS A 39 -10.60 6.96 -19.30
CA LYS A 39 -10.24 5.53 -19.22
C LYS A 39 -8.76 5.34 -19.53
N PHE A 40 -8.10 4.49 -18.75
CA PHE A 40 -6.70 4.14 -18.96
C PHE A 40 -6.52 2.64 -19.10
N SER A 41 -5.75 2.26 -20.10
CA SER A 41 -5.25 0.90 -20.31
C SER A 41 -3.89 0.71 -19.65
N LYS A 42 -3.63 -0.50 -19.17
CA LYS A 42 -2.37 -0.87 -18.53
C LYS A 42 -1.31 -1.15 -19.60
N GLY A 43 -0.22 -0.40 -19.56
CA GLY A 43 0.95 -0.58 -20.41
C GLY A 43 2.01 -1.45 -19.75
N LYS A 44 3.26 -0.98 -19.75
CA LYS A 44 4.40 -1.69 -19.15
C LYS A 44 4.23 -1.85 -17.65
N THR A 45 4.51 -3.05 -17.13
CA THR A 45 4.44 -3.33 -15.69
C THR A 45 5.66 -4.06 -15.17
N SER A 46 5.96 -3.82 -13.90
CA SER A 46 6.96 -4.55 -13.11
C SER A 46 6.27 -5.01 -11.83
N LEU A 47 6.17 -6.32 -11.67
CA LEU A 47 5.47 -6.97 -10.57
C LEU A 47 6.39 -7.24 -9.39
N HIS A 48 5.86 -7.22 -8.17
CA HIS A 48 6.59 -7.82 -7.04
C HIS A 48 6.81 -9.33 -7.26
N ARG A 49 7.80 -9.92 -6.58
CA ARG A 49 8.13 -11.35 -6.73
C ARG A 49 6.91 -12.21 -6.34
N PRO A 50 6.56 -13.26 -7.09
CA PRO A 50 5.51 -14.20 -6.70
C PRO A 50 5.74 -14.75 -5.28
N GLY A 51 4.65 -14.87 -4.50
CA GLY A 51 4.69 -15.34 -3.11
C GLY A 51 5.30 -14.35 -2.09
N SER A 52 5.65 -13.13 -2.49
CA SER A 52 6.04 -12.08 -1.54
C SER A 52 4.82 -11.29 -1.08
N LEU A 53 4.76 -10.84 0.18
CA LEU A 53 3.60 -10.08 0.64
C LEU A 53 3.35 -8.78 -0.16
N ASN A 54 4.41 -8.13 -0.65
CA ASN A 54 4.25 -6.96 -1.53
C ASN A 54 3.53 -7.33 -2.85
N ARG A 55 3.61 -8.58 -3.30
CA ARG A 55 2.82 -9.09 -4.43
C ARG A 55 1.34 -9.16 -4.07
N ASP A 56 1.02 -9.56 -2.85
CA ASP A 56 -0.36 -9.76 -2.40
C ASP A 56 -1.04 -8.42 -2.04
N ILE A 57 -0.27 -7.47 -1.48
CA ILE A 57 -0.78 -6.18 -1.03
C ILE A 57 -0.67 -5.10 -2.12
N LEU A 58 0.52 -4.89 -2.68
CA LEU A 58 0.83 -3.75 -3.57
C LEU A 58 0.83 -4.14 -5.04
N LEU A 59 1.00 -5.43 -5.36
CA LEU A 59 1.04 -6.04 -6.69
C LEU A 59 2.17 -5.58 -7.61
N TYR A 60 2.33 -4.27 -7.79
CA TYR A 60 3.23 -3.60 -8.70
C TYR A 60 4.40 -2.93 -7.96
N ARG A 61 5.62 -3.16 -8.46
CA ARG A 61 6.75 -2.26 -8.21
C ARG A 61 6.60 -0.97 -9.02
N SER A 62 6.11 -1.11 -10.26
CA SER A 62 5.76 -0.01 -11.14
C SER A 62 4.75 -0.47 -12.20
N ALA A 63 3.87 0.42 -12.64
CA ALA A 63 2.97 0.18 -13.76
C ALA A 63 2.68 1.50 -14.50
N GLU A 64 2.62 1.41 -15.82
CA GLU A 64 2.25 2.51 -16.72
C GLU A 64 0.80 2.38 -17.16
N PHE A 65 0.12 3.51 -17.26
CA PHE A 65 -1.27 3.64 -17.65
C PHE A 65 -1.38 4.70 -18.73
N GLN A 66 -2.05 4.38 -19.83
CA GLN A 66 -2.19 5.24 -21.00
C GLN A 66 -3.65 5.29 -21.45
N CYS A 67 -4.14 6.46 -21.84
CA CYS A 67 -5.52 6.62 -22.24
C CYS A 67 -5.82 5.86 -23.55
N SER A 68 -5.06 6.12 -24.61
CA SER A 68 -5.10 5.38 -25.87
C SER A 68 -3.81 5.61 -26.65
N SER A 69 -3.58 4.86 -27.73
CA SER A 69 -2.38 5.01 -28.56
C SER A 69 -2.31 6.35 -29.32
N LYS A 70 -3.42 7.09 -29.39
CA LYS A 70 -3.52 8.39 -30.09
C LYS A 70 -3.65 9.56 -29.11
N CYS A 71 -3.58 9.31 -27.80
CA CYS A 71 -3.73 10.31 -26.74
C CYS A 71 -2.47 10.34 -25.87
N GLU A 72 -2.05 11.54 -25.47
CA GLU A 72 -0.84 11.75 -24.67
C GLU A 72 -1.10 11.57 -23.17
N ALA A 73 -2.37 11.52 -22.75
CA ALA A 73 -2.74 11.35 -21.36
C ALA A 73 -2.25 9.99 -20.82
N CYS A 74 -1.37 10.04 -19.82
CA CYS A 74 -0.73 8.88 -19.24
C CYS A 74 -0.27 9.14 -17.80
N PHE A 75 -0.01 8.08 -17.05
CA PHE A 75 0.66 8.17 -15.76
C PHE A 75 1.39 6.88 -15.41
N VAL A 76 2.33 6.99 -14.48
CA VAL A 76 3.09 5.85 -13.96
C VAL A 76 2.99 5.83 -12.45
N ILE A 77 2.70 4.65 -11.90
CA ILE A 77 2.79 4.39 -10.46
C ILE A 77 4.08 3.68 -10.10
N GLY A 78 4.51 3.88 -8.87
CA GLY A 78 5.66 3.22 -8.26
C GLY A 78 5.39 2.80 -6.83
N CYS A 79 6.25 1.94 -6.31
CA CYS A 79 6.23 1.54 -4.91
C CYS A 79 7.44 2.09 -4.15
N LYS A 80 7.21 2.77 -3.03
CA LYS A 80 8.26 3.21 -2.11
C LYS A 80 7.75 3.15 -0.67
N LYS A 81 8.58 2.61 0.23
CA LYS A 81 8.28 2.51 1.66
C LYS A 81 6.87 1.92 1.95
N GLY A 82 6.52 0.84 1.24
CA GLY A 82 5.26 0.12 1.45
C GLY A 82 4.00 0.80 0.87
N HIS A 83 4.14 1.84 0.04
CA HIS A 83 3.01 2.53 -0.57
C HIS A 83 3.16 2.62 -2.08
N LEU A 84 2.04 2.51 -2.80
CA LEU A 84 1.90 2.93 -4.20
C LEU A 84 1.66 4.43 -4.27
N PHE A 85 2.24 5.10 -5.24
CA PHE A 85 2.05 6.52 -5.51
C PHE A 85 2.33 6.83 -6.98
N VAL A 86 1.81 7.95 -7.47
CA VAL A 86 2.08 8.41 -8.84
C VAL A 86 3.50 9.01 -8.91
N ILE A 87 4.33 8.49 -9.82
CA ILE A 87 5.70 8.97 -10.07
C ILE A 87 5.68 10.16 -11.04
N ARG A 88 4.92 10.03 -12.13
CA ARG A 88 4.80 11.01 -13.22
C ARG A 88 3.45 10.87 -13.87
N TYR A 89 2.92 11.96 -14.40
CA TYR A 89 1.63 11.98 -15.08
C TYR A 89 1.51 13.13 -16.08
N HIS A 90 0.63 12.94 -17.06
CA HIS A 90 0.15 13.93 -18.01
C HIS A 90 -1.35 13.69 -18.20
N MET A 91 -2.19 14.67 -17.90
CA MET A 91 -3.65 14.53 -17.84
C MET A 91 -4.40 15.41 -18.84
N VAL A 92 -3.71 15.89 -19.87
CA VAL A 92 -4.31 16.65 -20.96
C VAL A 92 -4.67 15.67 -22.07
N HIS A 93 -5.97 15.56 -22.34
CA HIS A 93 -6.50 14.73 -23.42
C HIS A 93 -6.63 15.57 -24.69
N ASN A 94 -6.31 14.98 -25.85
CA ASN A 94 -6.47 15.58 -27.18
C ASN A 94 -7.78 15.18 -27.89
N HIS A 95 -8.70 14.59 -27.14
CA HIS A 95 -10.02 14.15 -27.59
C HIS A 95 -11.07 14.47 -26.53
N SER A 96 -12.33 14.58 -26.95
CA SER A 96 -13.45 14.68 -26.00
C SER A 96 -13.57 13.40 -25.18
N ILE A 97 -13.92 13.57 -23.91
CA ILE A 97 -14.12 12.47 -22.98
C ILE A 97 -15.62 12.20 -22.88
N ASP A 98 -16.03 10.96 -23.09
CA ASP A 98 -17.42 10.55 -22.92
C ASP A 98 -17.75 10.46 -21.43
N TYR A 99 -18.40 11.51 -20.92
CA TYR A 99 -18.99 11.49 -19.60
C TYR A 99 -20.14 10.49 -19.57
N GLN A 100 -19.93 9.34 -18.96
CA GLN A 100 -21.04 8.47 -18.55
C GLN A 100 -21.68 9.12 -17.34
N VAL A 101 -22.56 10.10 -17.57
CA VAL A 101 -23.31 10.78 -16.51
C VAL A 101 -24.35 9.80 -15.96
N THR A 102 -23.96 9.00 -14.98
CA THR A 102 -24.94 8.44 -14.04
C THR A 102 -25.19 9.50 -12.96
N PRO A 103 -26.40 10.06 -12.83
CA PRO A 103 -26.74 10.95 -11.73
C PRO A 103 -26.68 10.12 -10.43
N SER A 104 -25.58 10.26 -9.70
CA SER A 104 -25.43 9.66 -8.38
C SER A 104 -25.83 10.71 -7.34
N PRO A 105 -26.87 10.48 -6.51
CA PRO A 105 -27.36 11.47 -5.55
C PRO A 105 -26.43 11.71 -4.35
N ASN A 106 -25.30 10.99 -4.25
CA ASN A 106 -24.33 11.18 -3.17
C ASN A 106 -23.10 11.96 -3.66
N PRO A 107 -22.79 13.13 -3.07
CA PRO A 107 -21.51 13.78 -3.27
C PRO A 107 -20.44 12.97 -2.52
N HIS A 108 -19.46 12.49 -3.27
CA HIS A 108 -18.22 11.87 -2.78
C HIS A 108 -18.39 10.53 -2.03
N PRO A 109 -18.26 9.36 -2.69
CA PRO A 109 -17.54 8.28 -2.06
C PRO A 109 -16.08 8.74 -2.02
N VAL A 110 -15.72 9.48 -0.96
CA VAL A 110 -14.31 9.64 -0.61
C VAL A 110 -13.83 8.20 -0.50
N VAL A 111 -12.94 7.77 -1.39
CA VAL A 111 -12.11 6.62 -1.05
C VAL A 111 -11.36 7.13 0.16
N GLU A 112 -11.87 6.81 1.36
CA GLU A 112 -11.23 7.07 2.63
C GLU A 112 -9.99 6.17 2.60
N ILE A 113 -8.97 6.63 1.87
CA ILE A 113 -7.60 6.24 2.16
C ILE A 113 -7.47 6.72 3.59
N PRO A 114 -7.35 5.81 4.57
CA PRO A 114 -7.21 6.24 5.94
C PRO A 114 -6.10 7.27 5.92
N GLU A 115 -6.41 8.52 6.26
CA GLU A 115 -5.41 9.48 6.64
C GLU A 115 -4.83 8.86 7.90
N VAL A 116 -3.93 7.90 7.75
CA VAL A 116 -3.17 7.39 8.86
C VAL A 116 -2.39 8.62 9.26
N PRO A 117 -2.74 9.28 10.37
CA PRO A 117 -1.94 10.37 10.84
C PRO A 117 -0.56 9.76 10.93
N GLN A 118 0.43 10.43 10.35
CA GLN A 118 1.82 10.07 10.51
C GLN A 118 2.27 10.37 11.97
N ALA A 119 1.38 10.09 12.92
CA ALA A 119 1.58 10.10 14.34
C ALA A 119 1.99 8.68 14.69
N ASP A 120 3.15 8.56 15.30
CA ASP A 120 3.62 7.33 15.88
C ASP A 120 2.61 6.88 16.94
N VAL A 121 1.78 5.89 16.61
CA VAL A 121 0.83 5.32 17.57
C VAL A 121 1.57 4.24 18.34
N ASP A 122 1.74 4.45 19.65
CA ASP A 122 2.22 3.40 20.53
C ASP A 122 1.14 2.32 20.67
N LEU A 123 1.39 1.16 20.06
CA LEU A 123 0.49 0.01 20.10
C LEU A 123 0.87 -1.00 21.19
N THR A 124 1.82 -0.68 22.09
CA THR A 124 2.34 -1.63 23.11
C THR A 124 1.24 -2.22 23.97
N VAL A 125 0.26 -1.41 24.41
CA VAL A 125 -0.87 -1.88 25.22
C VAL A 125 -1.74 -2.87 24.43
N GLN A 126 -2.04 -2.55 23.17
CA GLN A 126 -2.84 -3.40 22.30
C GLN A 126 -2.10 -4.69 21.96
N PHE A 127 -0.78 -4.59 21.75
CA PHE A 127 0.09 -5.74 21.53
C PHE A 127 0.07 -6.66 22.75
N ASN A 128 0.29 -6.14 23.96
CA ASN A 128 0.27 -6.95 25.19
C ASN A 128 -1.10 -7.59 25.46
N ALA A 129 -2.20 -6.94 25.06
CA ALA A 129 -3.54 -7.53 25.16
C ALA A 129 -3.75 -8.72 24.21
N HIS A 130 -3.13 -8.69 23.03
CA HIS A 130 -3.19 -9.78 22.05
C HIS A 130 -2.09 -10.84 22.25
N PHE A 131 -1.00 -10.49 22.93
CA PHE A 131 0.14 -11.34 23.25
C PHE A 131 0.34 -11.42 24.79
N PRO A 132 -0.67 -11.83 25.57
CA PRO A 132 -0.57 -11.84 27.04
C PRO A 132 0.44 -12.89 27.54
N SER A 133 0.66 -13.94 26.74
CA SER A 133 1.72 -14.91 26.91
C SER A 133 2.70 -14.78 25.74
N LEU A 134 4.00 -14.74 26.05
CA LEU A 134 5.07 -14.80 25.02
C LEU A 134 5.34 -16.24 24.55
N LYS A 135 4.52 -17.20 24.98
CA LYS A 135 4.58 -18.62 24.59
C LYS A 135 3.27 -18.99 23.89
N PHE A 136 3.40 -19.66 22.76
CA PHE A 136 2.32 -20.20 21.95
C PHE A 136 2.44 -21.71 21.87
N SER A 137 1.32 -22.42 21.85
CA SER A 137 1.26 -23.88 21.73
C SER A 137 1.59 -24.36 20.32
N SER A 138 1.34 -23.52 19.31
CA SER A 138 1.65 -23.82 17.90
C SER A 138 2.07 -22.57 17.12
N TYR A 139 2.59 -22.78 15.91
CA TYR A 139 2.81 -21.69 14.95
C TYR A 139 1.51 -21.03 14.53
N ASP A 140 0.44 -21.81 14.39
CA ASP A 140 -0.86 -21.30 13.96
C ASP A 140 -1.47 -20.38 15.03
N ASP A 141 -1.32 -20.71 16.31
CA ASP A 141 -1.78 -19.87 17.43
C ASP A 141 -1.06 -18.50 17.42
N LEU A 142 0.24 -18.50 17.13
CA LEU A 142 1.02 -17.26 16.97
C LEU A 142 0.50 -16.44 15.79
N MET A 143 0.22 -17.10 14.66
CA MET A 143 -0.29 -16.43 13.46
C MET A 143 -1.72 -15.91 13.63
N GLU A 144 -2.56 -16.61 14.39
CA GLU A 144 -3.92 -16.18 14.74
C GLU A 144 -3.87 -14.94 15.64
N ALA A 145 -3.04 -14.95 16.69
CA ALA A 145 -2.84 -13.79 17.56
C ALA A 145 -2.33 -12.58 16.77
N LEU A 146 -1.35 -12.78 15.87
CA LEU A 146 -0.84 -11.74 14.99
C LEU A 146 -1.93 -11.21 14.05
N THR A 147 -2.73 -12.09 13.45
CA THR A 147 -3.83 -11.70 12.57
C THR A 147 -4.88 -10.88 13.31
N SER A 148 -5.24 -11.28 14.53
CA SER A 148 -6.17 -10.58 15.41
C SER A 148 -5.66 -9.18 15.77
N PHE A 149 -4.38 -9.06 16.16
CA PHE A 149 -3.73 -7.78 16.43
C PHE A 149 -3.71 -6.87 15.20
N GLN A 150 -3.33 -7.38 14.03
CA GLN A 150 -3.34 -6.63 12.78
C GLN A 150 -4.74 -6.13 12.40
N LYS A 151 -5.77 -6.98 12.54
CA LYS A 151 -7.16 -6.60 12.28
C LYS A 151 -7.65 -5.51 13.23
N ARG A 152 -7.26 -5.57 14.51
CA ARG A 152 -7.66 -4.59 15.53
C ARG A 152 -6.98 -3.24 15.34
N THR A 153 -5.71 -3.24 14.96
CA THR A 153 -4.86 -2.04 14.93
C THR A 153 -4.75 -1.43 13.53
N GLY A 154 -5.15 -2.16 12.49
CA GLY A 154 -4.87 -1.81 11.10
C GLY A 154 -3.39 -1.95 10.72
N SER A 155 -2.53 -2.41 11.64
CA SER A 155 -1.13 -2.65 11.35
C SER A 155 -0.96 -3.91 10.49
N VAL A 156 0.14 -3.98 9.74
CA VAL A 156 0.44 -5.13 8.88
C VAL A 156 1.88 -5.54 9.13
N TYR A 157 2.09 -6.74 9.67
CA TYR A 157 3.38 -7.33 9.99
C TYR A 157 3.72 -8.46 9.04
N VAL A 158 5.01 -8.58 8.73
CA VAL A 158 5.52 -9.51 7.74
C VAL A 158 6.71 -10.26 8.29
N LYS A 159 6.83 -11.53 7.93
CA LYS A 159 7.98 -12.37 8.26
C LYS A 159 9.21 -11.89 7.45
N LYS A 160 10.23 -11.36 8.13
CA LYS A 160 11.43 -10.75 7.52
C LYS A 160 12.69 -11.58 7.65
N GLY A 161 12.88 -12.20 8.81
CA GLY A 161 14.06 -13.01 9.11
C GLY A 161 13.63 -14.36 9.64
N VAL A 162 14.23 -15.43 9.14
CA VAL A 162 14.06 -16.76 9.69
C VAL A 162 15.38 -17.49 9.82
N HIS A 163 15.52 -18.15 10.96
CA HIS A 163 16.54 -19.15 11.17
C HIS A 163 15.82 -20.49 11.26
N LYS A 164 16.12 -21.38 10.32
CA LYS A 164 15.62 -22.75 10.36
C LYS A 164 16.39 -23.54 11.42
N LEU A 165 15.72 -24.52 12.01
CA LEU A 165 16.44 -25.51 12.79
C LEU A 165 17.37 -26.31 11.87
N PRO A 166 18.57 -26.69 12.35
CA PRO A 166 19.47 -27.56 11.59
C PRO A 166 18.80 -28.88 11.22
N THR A 167 19.17 -29.43 10.07
CA THR A 167 18.71 -30.75 9.64
C THR A 167 19.11 -31.81 10.66
N GLY A 168 18.15 -32.62 11.13
CA GLY A 168 18.39 -33.64 12.15
C GLY A 168 18.36 -33.13 13.60
N HIS A 169 17.93 -31.88 13.83
CA HIS A 169 17.70 -31.38 15.18
C HIS A 169 16.57 -32.16 15.86
N ALA A 170 16.68 -32.48 17.15
CA ALA A 170 15.72 -33.33 17.88
C ALA A 170 14.25 -32.86 17.79
N ASN A 171 14.04 -31.56 17.59
CA ASN A 171 12.72 -30.94 17.45
C ASN A 171 12.38 -30.50 16.02
N SER A 172 13.17 -30.88 15.00
CA SER A 172 12.92 -30.44 13.61
C SER A 172 11.56 -30.87 13.08
N ASP A 173 11.03 -31.97 13.61
CA ASP A 173 9.73 -32.52 13.23
C ASP A 173 8.56 -31.79 13.91
N LEU A 174 8.84 -31.06 15.00
CA LEU A 174 7.86 -30.29 15.78
C LEU A 174 7.91 -28.80 15.45
N LEU A 175 9.11 -28.26 15.20
CA LEU A 175 9.33 -26.85 14.85
C LEU A 175 10.34 -26.74 13.70
N VAL A 176 9.97 -26.00 12.66
CA VAL A 176 10.82 -25.79 11.47
C VAL A 176 11.82 -24.65 11.67
N TYR A 177 11.48 -23.67 12.51
CA TYR A 177 12.24 -22.43 12.70
C TYR A 177 12.69 -22.29 14.15
N SER A 178 13.97 -21.95 14.37
CA SER A 178 14.51 -21.57 15.68
C SER A 178 14.22 -20.11 16.02
N THR A 179 14.12 -19.24 15.01
CA THR A 179 13.79 -17.82 15.20
C THR A 179 13.04 -17.31 13.98
N MET A 180 12.02 -16.48 14.22
CA MET A 180 11.32 -15.73 13.19
C MET A 180 11.15 -14.29 13.64
N CYS A 181 11.43 -13.35 12.74
CA CYS A 181 11.21 -11.93 12.96
C CYS A 181 10.01 -11.47 12.15
N PHE A 182 9.03 -10.87 12.83
CA PHE A 182 7.92 -10.17 12.21
C PHE A 182 8.13 -8.67 12.30
N GLN A 183 7.87 -7.96 11.21
CA GLN A 183 8.15 -6.54 11.08
C GLN A 183 6.99 -5.85 10.37
N CYS A 184 6.53 -4.72 10.91
CA CYS A 184 5.50 -3.91 10.26
C CYS A 184 5.94 -3.48 8.84
N ILE A 185 5.04 -3.44 7.86
CA ILE A 185 5.33 -2.94 6.50
C ILE A 185 5.76 -1.47 6.50
N HIS A 186 5.37 -0.73 7.54
CA HIS A 186 5.78 0.65 7.81
C HIS A 186 7.05 0.74 8.66
N TYR A 187 7.75 -0.36 8.92
CA TYR A 187 9.02 -0.30 9.63
C TYR A 187 10.05 0.50 8.82
N GLY A 188 10.68 1.50 9.46
CA GLY A 188 11.67 2.36 8.82
C GLY A 188 11.12 3.51 7.98
N THR A 189 9.81 3.80 8.01
CA THR A 189 9.24 5.05 7.45
C THR A 189 9.50 6.28 8.32
N PHE A 190 10.15 6.11 9.46
CA PHE A 190 10.60 7.16 10.38
C PHE A 190 11.31 8.32 9.66
N ALA A 191 10.82 9.53 9.91
CA ALA A 191 11.66 10.72 9.87
C ALA A 191 12.30 10.83 11.26
N SER A 192 13.63 10.88 11.31
CA SER A 192 14.31 11.07 12.58
C SER A 192 13.90 12.36 13.26
N ARG A 193 13.28 12.24 14.43
CA ARG A 193 13.15 13.34 15.40
C ARG A 193 14.36 13.40 16.33
N ALA A 194 15.50 12.80 15.96
CA ALA A 194 16.75 13.13 16.63
C ALA A 194 16.98 14.64 16.40
N ILE A 195 16.70 15.42 17.44
CA ILE A 195 17.15 16.80 17.55
C ILE A 195 18.66 16.71 17.44
N THR A 196 19.21 17.17 16.32
CA THR A 196 20.65 17.33 16.19
C THR A 196 21.11 18.14 17.40
N PRO A 197 22.06 17.66 18.22
CA PRO A 197 22.63 18.49 19.26
C PRO A 197 23.12 19.76 18.57
N ARG A 198 22.68 20.93 19.05
CA ARG A 198 23.33 22.18 18.69
C ARG A 198 24.79 22.03 19.10
N ASN A 199 25.68 21.85 18.14
CA ASN A 199 27.09 22.04 18.36
C ASN A 199 27.25 23.50 18.78
N HIS A 200 27.40 23.71 20.10
CA HIS A 200 27.88 24.96 20.64
C HIS A 200 29.33 25.13 20.15
N ARG A 201 29.53 26.21 19.40
CA ARG A 201 30.83 26.71 18.98
C ARG A 201 31.55 27.33 20.17
#